data_AF-A0A8C0J4U8-F1
#
_entry.id   AF-A0A8C0J4U8-F1
#
_cell.length_a   1.000
_cell.length_b   1.000
_cell.length_c   1.000
_cell.angle_alpha   90.00
_cell.angle_beta   90.00
_cell.angle_gamma   90.00
#
_symmetry.space_group_name_H-M   'P 1'
#
loop_
_entity.id
_entity.type
_entity.pdbx_description
1 polymer ?
#
loop_
_entity_poly.entity_id
_entity_poly.type
_entity_poly.pdbx_seq_one_letter_code
_entity_poly.pdbx_strand_id
1 'polypeptide(L)'
;METGGGRFGVSETLGALNAALKKEPGPPASVWFKESSARNLRSRDFLAPQAALRPLFAGGQVPKDIIEDVMSLKRPGLPPLQSCQQTPLGLTVQLQRPAAFQQALNSIAELTKPFQSTSGQSIILNCTPLWSQRSLAMLSLSHLRAILVTDHLAEVLRIQGSVD
;
A
#
# COMPACT_ATOMS: atom_id res chain seq x y z
N MET A 1 17.46 -24.70 0.10
CA MET A 1 16.08 -24.44 0.57
C MET A 1 15.85 -22.95 0.38
N GLU A 2 15.39 -22.56 -0.80
CA GLU A 2 15.14 -21.16 -1.12
C GLU A 2 13.87 -20.73 -0.38
N THR A 3 14.03 -19.93 0.67
CA THR A 3 12.91 -19.19 1.23
C THR A 3 12.56 -18.16 0.18
N GLY A 4 11.58 -18.47 -0.68
CA GLY A 4 10.96 -17.51 -1.59
C GLY A 4 10.40 -16.35 -0.77
N GLY A 5 11.23 -15.33 -0.54
CA GLY A 5 10.87 -14.10 0.13
C GLY A 5 9.99 -13.30 -0.82
N GLY A 6 8.72 -13.68 -0.89
CA GLY A 6 7.72 -12.96 -1.67
C GLY A 6 7.70 -11.49 -1.24
N ARG A 7 7.71 -10.59 -2.22
CA ARG A 7 7.48 -9.16 -2.04
C ARG A 7 6.27 -8.97 -1.12
N PHE A 8 6.46 -8.32 0.03
CA PHE A 8 5.32 -7.90 0.81
C PHE A 8 4.72 -6.63 0.22
N GLY A 9 3.40 -6.57 0.20
CA GLY A 9 2.67 -5.43 -0.33
C GLY A 9 1.58 -4.97 0.63
N VAL A 10 1.16 -3.72 0.45
CA VAL A 10 0.13 -3.11 1.28
C VAL A 10 -1.19 -3.84 1.09
N SER A 11 -1.53 -4.24 -0.14
CA SER A 11 -2.77 -4.93 -0.46
C SER A 11 -2.85 -6.30 0.23
N GLU A 12 -1.78 -7.09 0.14
CA GLU A 12 -1.65 -8.41 0.74
C GLU A 12 -1.71 -8.32 2.27
N THR A 13 -1.05 -7.29 2.83
CA THR A 13 -1.07 -7.03 4.27
C THR A 13 -2.48 -6.68 4.74
N LEU A 14 -3.16 -5.76 4.06
CA LEU A 14 -4.55 -5.41 4.37
C LEU A 14 -5.48 -6.61 4.21
N GLY A 15 -5.29 -7.44 3.18
CA GLY A 15 -6.06 -8.67 2.98
C GLY A 15 -5.88 -9.65 4.14
N ALA A 16 -4.65 -9.89 4.57
CA ALA A 16 -4.34 -10.78 5.68
C ALA A 16 -4.91 -10.28 7.02
N LEU A 17 -4.81 -8.98 7.29
CA LEU A 17 -5.34 -8.35 8.50
C LEU A 17 -6.89 -8.36 8.51
N ASN A 18 -7.53 -8.08 7.37
CA ASN A 18 -9.00 -8.18 7.25
C ASN A 18 -9.48 -9.62 7.41
N ALA A 19 -8.75 -10.60 6.88
CA ALA A 19 -9.08 -12.01 7.05
C ALA A 19 -8.98 -12.45 8.52
N ALA A 20 -7.98 -11.98 9.26
CA ALA A 20 -7.82 -12.29 10.68
C ALA A 20 -8.93 -11.69 11.56
N LEU A 21 -9.53 -10.56 11.17
CA LEU A 21 -10.67 -9.99 11.90
C LEU A 21 -11.99 -10.74 11.68
N LYS A 22 -12.08 -11.64 10.70
CA LYS A 22 -13.33 -12.30 10.31
C LYS A 22 -13.35 -13.76 10.74
N LYS A 23 -14.41 -14.17 11.44
CA LYS A 23 -14.72 -15.58 11.71
C LYS A 23 -15.66 -16.21 10.66
N GLU A 24 -16.44 -15.41 9.91
CA GLU A 24 -17.44 -15.88 8.96
C GLU A 24 -17.18 -15.39 7.51
N PRO A 25 -17.47 -16.22 6.47
CA PRO A 25 -17.30 -15.86 5.07
C PRO A 25 -18.41 -14.90 4.60
N GLY A 26 -18.01 -13.70 4.18
CA GLY A 26 -18.87 -12.68 3.56
C GLY A 26 -18.04 -11.52 3.00
N PRO A 27 -18.54 -10.74 2.03
CA PRO A 27 -17.75 -9.69 1.39
C PRO A 27 -17.33 -8.61 2.42
N PRO A 28 -16.02 -8.29 2.58
CA PRO A 28 -15.60 -7.26 3.52
C PRO A 28 -15.88 -5.86 2.99
N ALA A 29 -16.40 -4.99 3.85
CA ALA A 29 -15.86 -3.65 3.90
C ALA A 29 -14.43 -3.78 4.47
N SER A 30 -13.41 -3.30 3.77
CA SER A 30 -12.05 -3.24 4.33
C SER A 30 -12.06 -2.28 5.51
N VAL A 31 -11.72 -2.78 6.70
CA VAL A 31 -11.70 -1.96 7.92
C VAL A 31 -10.31 -1.43 8.25
N TRP A 32 -9.26 -2.04 7.68
CA TRP A 32 -7.88 -1.63 7.88
C TRP A 32 -7.45 -0.56 6.88
N PHE A 33 -6.65 0.37 7.38
CA PHE A 33 -6.01 1.45 6.61
C PHE A 33 -4.52 1.49 6.92
N LYS A 34 -3.71 1.69 5.88
CA LYS A 34 -2.28 1.97 6.02
C LYS A 34 -2.08 3.44 6.39
N GLU A 35 -1.31 3.71 7.42
CA GLU A 35 -1.03 5.08 7.87
C GLU A 35 0.02 5.76 6.99
N SER A 36 -0.18 7.03 6.69
CA SER A 36 0.73 7.84 5.86
C SER A 36 1.26 9.08 6.59
N SER A 37 0.61 9.50 7.68
CA SER A 37 1.05 10.65 8.46
C SER A 37 2.32 10.33 9.25
N ALA A 38 3.34 11.18 9.13
CA ALA A 38 4.58 11.06 9.88
C ALA A 38 4.36 11.07 11.41
N ARG A 39 3.32 11.76 11.88
CA ARG A 39 2.92 11.74 13.30
C ARG A 39 2.41 10.35 13.69
N ASN A 40 1.50 9.78 12.91
CA ASN A 40 0.86 8.50 13.21
C ASN A 40 1.84 7.33 13.10
N LEU A 41 2.72 7.36 12.09
CA LEU A 41 3.75 6.37 11.82
C LEU A 41 4.78 6.21 12.97
N ARG A 42 4.82 7.11 13.95
CA ARG A 42 5.62 6.88 15.16
C ARG A 42 5.01 5.77 16.03
N SER A 43 3.69 5.71 16.07
CA SER A 43 2.91 4.86 16.99
C SER A 43 2.27 3.64 16.35
N ARG A 44 2.04 3.63 15.03
CA ARG A 44 1.32 2.57 14.32
C ARG A 44 1.56 2.65 12.83
N ASP A 45 1.48 1.52 12.14
CA ASP A 45 1.63 1.43 10.69
C ASP A 45 0.29 1.13 10.00
N PHE A 46 -0.64 0.46 10.70
CA PHE A 46 -2.01 0.25 10.25
C PHE A 46 -3.01 0.56 11.36
N LEU A 47 -4.21 0.98 10.96
CA LEU A 47 -5.32 1.30 11.86
C LEU A 47 -6.61 0.70 11.31
N ALA A 48 -7.36 0.00 12.16
CA ALA A 48 -8.78 -0.25 11.96
C ALA A 48 -9.57 0.71 12.87
N PRO A 49 -10.18 1.79 12.33
CA PRO A 49 -10.82 2.81 13.13
C PRO A 49 -11.98 2.28 13.97
N GLN A 50 -12.20 2.87 15.14
CA GLN A 50 -13.30 2.50 16.04
C GLN A 50 -14.65 2.45 15.32
N ALA A 51 -14.92 3.43 14.46
CA ALA A 51 -16.17 3.50 13.70
C ALA A 51 -16.35 2.32 12.73
N ALA A 52 -15.26 1.82 12.14
CA ALA A 52 -15.27 0.68 11.24
C ALA A 52 -15.37 -0.67 11.99
N LEU A 53 -14.94 -0.70 13.26
CA LEU A 53 -15.01 -1.90 14.11
C LEU A 53 -16.37 -2.09 14.78
N ARG A 54 -17.14 -1.03 15.04
CA ARG A 54 -18.46 -1.09 15.71
C ARG A 54 -19.48 -2.04 15.05
N PRO A 55 -19.56 -2.15 13.71
CA PRO A 55 -20.45 -3.13 13.07
C PRO A 55 -20.02 -4.58 13.30
N LEU A 56 -18.74 -4.81 13.61
CA LEU A 56 -18.17 -6.16 13.76
C LEU A 56 -18.12 -6.61 15.23
N PHE A 57 -17.89 -5.66 16.14
CA PHE A 57 -17.70 -5.95 17.55
C PHE A 57 -18.43 -4.95 18.43
N ALA A 58 -19.01 -5.42 19.53
CA ALA A 58 -19.74 -4.57 20.48
C ALA A 58 -18.85 -3.40 20.96
N GLY A 59 -19.34 -2.18 20.76
CA GLY A 59 -18.61 -0.95 21.08
C GLY A 59 -17.35 -0.72 20.25
N GLY A 60 -17.03 -1.58 19.26
CA GLY A 60 -15.76 -1.60 18.51
C GLY A 60 -14.59 -2.20 19.29
N GLN A 61 -14.86 -3.01 20.32
CA GLN A 61 -13.83 -3.68 21.13
C GLN A 61 -13.50 -5.05 20.53
N VAL A 62 -12.28 -5.21 20.02
CA VAL A 62 -11.85 -6.47 19.41
C VAL A 62 -11.51 -7.48 20.51
N PRO A 63 -12.10 -8.70 20.49
CA PRO A 63 -11.76 -9.78 21.42
C PRO A 63 -10.26 -10.12 21.44
N LYS A 64 -9.75 -10.52 22.60
CA LYS A 64 -8.31 -10.81 22.80
C LYS A 64 -7.80 -11.96 21.93
N ASP A 65 -8.61 -13.01 21.74
CA ASP A 65 -8.31 -14.14 20.86
C ASP A 65 -8.05 -13.67 19.42
N ILE A 66 -8.85 -12.72 18.92
CA ILE A 66 -8.66 -12.16 17.57
C ILE A 66 -7.39 -11.30 17.50
N ILE A 67 -7.06 -10.56 18.56
CA ILE A 67 -5.80 -9.79 18.63
C ILE A 67 -4.60 -10.74 18.61
N GLU A 68 -4.67 -11.87 19.32
CA GLU A 68 -3.66 -12.92 19.33
C GLU A 68 -3.55 -13.61 17.96
N ASP A 69 -4.66 -13.85 17.27
CA ASP A 69 -4.69 -14.38 15.90
C ASP A 69 -3.98 -13.42 14.93
N VAL A 70 -4.27 -12.11 15.03
CA VAL A 70 -3.58 -11.07 14.25
C VAL A 70 -2.07 -11.12 14.55
N MET A 71 -1.67 -11.17 15.82
CA MET A 71 -0.26 -11.24 16.21
C MET A 71 0.44 -12.53 15.76
N SER A 72 -0.30 -13.61 15.60
CA SER A 72 0.21 -14.92 15.18
C SER A 72 0.28 -15.08 13.66
N LEU A 73 -0.17 -14.08 12.89
CA LEU A 73 -0.14 -14.11 11.42
C LEU A 73 1.29 -14.30 10.91
N LYS A 74 1.51 -15.44 10.26
CA LYS A 74 2.72 -15.75 9.48
C LYS A 74 2.31 -16.20 8.10
N ARG A 75 2.50 -15.34 7.10
CA ARG A 75 2.24 -15.66 5.69
C ARG A 75 3.34 -15.08 4.80
N PRO A 76 3.71 -15.76 3.70
CA PRO A 76 4.58 -15.17 2.68
C PRO A 76 4.00 -13.83 2.20
N GLY A 77 4.85 -12.81 2.03
CA GLY A 77 4.40 -11.48 1.60
C GLY A 77 3.70 -10.65 2.70
N LEU A 78 3.72 -11.08 3.96
CA LEU A 78 3.32 -10.26 5.11
C LEU A 78 4.56 -9.78 5.87
N PRO A 79 4.71 -8.47 6.14
CA PRO A 79 5.81 -8.00 6.98
C PRO A 79 5.61 -8.47 8.44
N PRO A 80 6.70 -8.70 9.19
CA PRO A 80 6.61 -9.14 10.57
C PRO A 80 5.90 -8.09 11.44
N LEU A 81 4.98 -8.53 12.29
CA LEU A 81 4.25 -7.66 13.22
C LEU A 81 5.00 -7.55 14.54
N GLN A 82 5.07 -6.34 15.10
CA GLN A 82 5.63 -6.06 16.41
C GLN A 82 4.56 -6.02 17.49
N SER A 83 3.41 -5.39 17.20
CA SER A 83 2.31 -5.28 18.17
C SER A 83 0.97 -5.06 17.48
N CYS A 84 -0.09 -5.50 18.15
CA CYS A 84 -1.48 -5.24 17.83
C CYS A 84 -2.17 -4.81 19.13
N GLN A 85 -2.76 -3.61 19.15
CA GLN A 85 -3.29 -3.02 20.38
C GLN A 85 -4.64 -2.36 20.15
N GLN A 86 -5.57 -2.60 21.07
CA GLN A 86 -6.83 -1.86 21.14
C GLN A 86 -6.55 -0.48 21.76
N THR A 87 -6.99 0.58 21.09
CA THR A 87 -6.84 1.97 21.53
C THR A 87 -8.19 2.70 21.43
N PRO A 88 -8.32 3.92 21.97
CA PRO A 88 -9.52 4.74 21.77
C PRO A 88 -9.81 5.09 20.30
N LEU A 89 -8.79 5.06 19.43
CA LEU A 89 -8.95 5.33 18.00
C LEU A 89 -9.40 4.10 17.21
N GLY A 90 -9.35 2.91 17.81
CA GLY A 90 -9.55 1.63 17.16
C GLY A 90 -8.40 0.66 17.42
N LEU A 91 -8.28 -0.35 16.56
CA LEU A 91 -7.24 -1.37 16.63
C LEU A 91 -6.03 -0.93 15.81
N THR A 92 -4.85 -0.92 16.41
CA THR A 92 -3.61 -0.46 15.76
C THR A 92 -2.63 -1.60 15.61
N VAL A 93 -1.95 -1.67 14.47
CA VAL A 93 -0.84 -2.61 14.23
C VAL A 93 0.44 -1.82 13.99
N GLN A 94 1.51 -2.27 14.63
CA GLN A 94 2.88 -1.83 14.37
C GLN A 94 3.68 -3.00 13.82
N LEU A 95 4.44 -2.75 12.76
CA LEU A 95 5.36 -3.70 12.16
C LEU A 95 6.66 -3.73 12.96
N GLN A 96 7.36 -4.86 12.92
CA GLN A 96 8.76 -4.94 13.31
C GLN A 96 9.60 -4.23 12.24
N ARG A 97 9.61 -2.90 12.29
CA ARG A 97 10.14 -2.03 11.23
C ARG A 97 11.56 -2.39 10.78
N PRO A 98 12.52 -2.71 11.66
CA PRO A 98 13.86 -3.10 11.21
C PRO A 98 13.83 -4.36 10.33
N ALA A 99 13.03 -5.37 10.71
CA ALA A 99 12.92 -6.61 9.95
C ALA A 99 12.13 -6.41 8.64
N ALA A 100 11.04 -5.65 8.66
CA ALA A 100 10.29 -5.29 7.46
C ALA A 100 11.16 -4.47 6.48
N PHE A 101 11.98 -3.54 7.00
CA PHE A 101 12.91 -2.77 6.19
C PHE A 101 13.99 -3.66 5.57
N GLN A 102 14.57 -4.58 6.35
CA GLN A 102 15.54 -5.54 5.82
C GLN A 102 14.94 -6.42 4.71
N GLN A 103 13.70 -6.88 4.88
CA GLN A 103 12.99 -7.61 3.82
C GLN A 103 12.81 -6.76 2.56
N ALA A 104 12.45 -5.47 2.71
CA ALA A 104 12.31 -4.57 1.57
C ALA A 104 13.65 -4.35 0.84
N LEU A 105 14.76 -4.18 1.58
CA LEU A 105 16.09 -4.06 0.98
C LEU A 105 16.49 -5.31 0.22
N ASN A 106 16.22 -6.50 0.77
CA ASN A 106 16.52 -7.77 0.11
C ASN A 106 15.69 -8.00 -1.16
N SER A 107 14.57 -7.31 -1.31
CA SER A 107 13.66 -7.41 -2.47
C SER A 107 13.63 -6.14 -3.32
N ILE A 108 14.63 -5.26 -3.23
CA ILE A 108 14.59 -3.95 -3.89
C ILE A 108 14.47 -4.05 -5.42
N ALA A 109 15.09 -5.06 -6.03
CA ALA A 109 14.98 -5.32 -7.47
C ALA A 109 13.53 -5.62 -7.88
N GLU A 110 12.80 -6.40 -7.08
CA GLU A 110 11.39 -6.73 -7.33
C GLU A 110 10.43 -5.59 -6.98
N LEU A 111 10.78 -4.75 -6.00
CA LEU A 111 10.01 -3.56 -5.62
C LEU A 111 10.13 -2.43 -6.65
N THR A 112 11.30 -2.32 -7.29
CA THR A 112 11.57 -1.32 -8.33
C THR A 112 11.17 -1.81 -9.72
N LYS A 113 10.87 -3.11 -9.88
CA LYS A 113 10.36 -3.66 -11.12
C LYS A 113 8.99 -3.05 -11.44
N PRO A 114 8.85 -2.37 -12.59
CA PRO A 114 7.55 -1.85 -13.02
C PRO A 114 6.56 -2.98 -13.22
N PHE A 115 5.32 -2.75 -12.81
CA PHE A 115 4.24 -3.73 -12.91
C PHE A 115 3.89 -4.00 -14.37
N GLN A 116 4.24 -5.18 -14.88
CA GLN A 116 3.83 -5.56 -16.24
C GLN A 116 2.29 -5.68 -16.28
N SER A 117 1.66 -4.77 -17.00
CA SER A 117 0.23 -4.87 -17.27
C SER A 117 0.02 -5.93 -18.36
N THR A 118 -0.85 -6.91 -18.11
CA THR A 118 -1.22 -7.92 -19.10
C THR A 118 -2.28 -7.41 -20.09
N SER A 119 -2.68 -6.14 -19.96
CA SER A 119 -3.69 -5.52 -20.80
C SER A 119 -3.01 -4.77 -21.93
N GLY A 120 -3.25 -5.18 -23.17
CA GLY A 120 -2.83 -4.44 -24.38
C GLY A 120 -3.63 -3.14 -24.59
N GLN A 121 -3.90 -2.40 -23.52
CA GLN A 121 -4.55 -1.10 -23.55
C GLN A 121 -3.51 -0.04 -23.90
N SER A 122 -3.64 0.58 -25.06
CA SER A 122 -2.86 1.76 -25.44
C SER A 122 -3.32 2.96 -24.62
N ILE A 123 -2.44 3.50 -23.78
CA ILE A 123 -2.72 4.69 -22.97
C ILE A 123 -2.12 5.92 -23.67
N ILE A 124 -2.98 6.88 -24.05
CA ILE A 124 -2.54 8.16 -24.60
C ILE A 124 -2.35 9.16 -23.46
N LEU A 125 -1.11 9.62 -23.25
CA LEU A 125 -0.80 10.69 -22.31
C LEU A 125 -0.82 12.05 -23.03
N ASN A 126 -1.84 12.85 -22.76
CA ASN A 126 -1.93 14.20 -23.31
C ASN A 126 -1.11 15.20 -22.45
N CYS A 127 -0.11 15.84 -23.06
CA CYS A 127 0.67 16.92 -22.45
C CYS A 127 0.36 18.26 -23.11
N THR A 128 -0.69 18.95 -22.63
CA THR A 128 -1.15 20.24 -23.18
C THR A 128 -0.11 21.36 -23.22
N PRO A 129 0.89 21.45 -22.30
CA PRO A 129 1.95 22.45 -22.41
C PRO A 129 2.83 22.30 -23.65
N LEU A 130 3.01 21.07 -24.16
CA LEU A 130 3.77 20.82 -25.39
C LEU A 130 2.99 21.24 -26.64
N TRP A 131 1.66 21.26 -26.56
CA TRP A 131 0.80 21.60 -27.70
C TRP A 131 0.64 23.11 -27.90
N SER A 132 0.77 23.87 -26.81
CA SER A 132 0.41 25.29 -26.77
C SER A 132 1.59 26.25 -26.93
N GLN A 133 2.84 25.77 -26.83
CA GLN A 133 4.02 26.65 -26.82
C GLN A 133 4.95 26.41 -28.00
N ARG A 134 5.20 27.49 -28.76
CA ARG A 134 6.13 27.50 -29.92
C ARG A 134 7.59 27.71 -29.53
N SER A 135 7.90 28.01 -28.27
CA SER A 135 9.26 28.28 -27.79
C SER A 135 9.45 27.81 -26.34
N LEU A 136 10.57 27.13 -26.10
CA LEU A 136 11.02 26.70 -24.77
C LEU A 136 11.22 27.86 -23.79
N ALA A 137 11.50 29.07 -24.30
CA ALA A 137 11.72 30.26 -23.48
C ALA A 137 10.45 30.80 -22.80
N MET A 138 9.26 30.30 -23.18
CA MET A 138 7.97 30.69 -22.62
C MET A 138 7.44 29.69 -21.57
N LEU A 139 8.18 28.63 -21.27
CA LEU A 139 7.77 27.62 -20.31
C LEU A 139 7.79 28.18 -18.89
N SER A 140 6.64 28.12 -18.22
CA SER A 140 6.56 28.36 -16.77
C SER A 140 7.04 27.12 -16.01
N LEU A 141 7.35 27.28 -14.72
CA LEU A 141 7.64 26.14 -13.83
C LEU A 141 6.50 25.12 -13.78
N SER A 142 5.25 25.59 -13.87
CA SER A 142 4.08 24.69 -13.92
C SER A 142 4.04 23.87 -15.21
N HIS A 143 4.42 24.46 -16.35
CA HIS A 143 4.55 23.73 -17.62
C HIS A 143 5.67 22.70 -17.55
N LEU A 144 6.85 23.08 -17.03
CA LEU A 144 7.98 22.17 -16.88
C LEU A 144 7.62 20.97 -15.99
N ARG A 145 6.94 21.22 -14.86
CA ARG A 145 6.45 20.15 -13.98
C ARG A 145 5.50 19.20 -14.70
N ALA A 146 4.54 19.72 -15.46
CA ALA A 146 3.60 18.91 -16.21
C ALA A 146 4.33 18.05 -17.27
N ILE A 147 5.27 18.63 -18.00
CA ILE A 147 6.07 17.91 -19.01
C ILE A 147 6.87 16.78 -18.37
N LEU A 148 7.63 17.05 -17.30
CA LEU A 148 8.46 16.04 -16.63
C LEU A 148 7.62 14.91 -16.03
N VAL A 149 6.46 15.23 -15.45
CA VAL A 149 5.54 14.21 -14.92
C VAL A 149 4.96 13.36 -16.05
N THR A 150 4.53 13.98 -17.15
CA THR A 150 3.99 13.24 -18.31
C THR A 150 5.05 12.35 -18.96
N ASP A 151 6.28 12.82 -19.13
CA ASP A 151 7.39 12.05 -19.69
C ASP A 151 7.76 10.85 -18.79
N HIS A 152 7.89 11.08 -17.49
CA HIS A 152 8.16 10.00 -16.54
C HIS A 152 7.04 8.96 -16.51
N LEU A 153 5.78 9.40 -16.53
CA LEU A 153 4.63 8.49 -16.64
C LEU A 153 4.65 7.69 -17.94
N ALA A 154 5.01 8.31 -19.06
CA ALA A 154 5.13 7.62 -20.35
C ALA A 154 6.17 6.52 -20.29
N GLU A 155 7.35 6.80 -19.73
CA GLU A 155 8.39 5.81 -19.55
C GLU A 155 7.94 4.67 -18.63
N VAL A 156 7.32 4.99 -17.49
CA VAL A 156 6.76 3.97 -16.59
C VAL A 156 5.76 3.10 -17.35
N LEU A 157 4.82 3.67 -18.09
CA LEU A 157 3.81 2.90 -18.83
C LEU A 157 4.41 2.07 -19.99
N ARG A 158 5.47 2.55 -20.67
CA ARG A 158 6.20 1.76 -21.67
C ARG A 158 6.83 0.52 -21.06
N ILE A 159 7.52 0.67 -19.92
CA ILE A 159 8.14 -0.49 -19.25
C ILE A 159 7.06 -1.46 -18.71
N GLN A 160 5.84 -0.96 -18.46
CA GLN A 160 4.67 -1.77 -18.09
C GLN A 160 3.94 -2.40 -19.29
N GLY A 161 4.35 -2.11 -20.54
CA GLY A 161 3.79 -2.67 -21.77
C GLY A 161 2.52 -1.98 -22.29
N SER A 162 2.24 -0.73 -21.88
CA SER A 162 0.94 -0.05 -22.11
C SER A 162 0.97 1.12 -23.11
N VAL A 163 2.08 1.36 -23.81
CA VAL A 163 2.21 2.50 -24.75
C VAL A 163 2.88 2.03 -26.04
N ASP A 164 2.15 2.14 -27.15
CA ASP A 164 2.69 2.27 -28.53
C ASP A 164 2.78 3.75 -28.89
#